data_AF-A0AAW3UU63-F1
#
_entry.id   AF-A0AAW3UU63-F1
#
_cell.length_a   1.000
_cell.length_b   1.000
_cell.length_c   1.000
_cell.angle_alpha   90.00
_cell.angle_beta   90.00
_cell.angle_gamma   90.00
#
_symmetry.space_group_name_H-M   'P 1'
#
loop_
_entity.id
_entity.type
_entity.pdbx_description
1 polymer ?
#
loop_
_entity_poly.entity_id
_entity_poly.type
_entity_poly.pdbx_seq_one_letter_code
_entity_poly.pdbx_strand_id
1 'polypeptide(L)' 'MAALDVLNAERDMLIRIRKVKYLNTIVEQDHRAIKRVISPMIGFKDFRCAGVILSPFNFTRLLYKAS' A
#
# COMPACT_ATOMS: atom_id res chain seq x y z
N MET A 1 2.69 -10.47 14.01
CA MET A 1 3.48 -10.24 15.25
C MET A 1 4.66 -11.18 15.32
N ALA A 2 4.47 -12.46 14.99
CA ALA A 2 5.54 -13.47 14.94
C ALA A 2 6.87 -13.05 14.26
N ALA A 3 6.86 -12.40 13.09
CA ALA A 3 8.09 -12.04 12.39
C ALA A 3 8.95 -11.00 13.14
N LEU A 4 8.34 -10.14 13.96
CA LEU A 4 9.06 -9.15 14.73
C LEU A 4 9.62 -9.74 16.03
N ASP A 5 8.89 -10.67 16.64
CA ASP A 5 9.33 -11.35 17.85
C ASP A 5 10.64 -12.12 17.56
N VAL A 6 10.77 -12.67 16.35
CA VAL A 6 12.02 -13.27 15.83
C VAL A 6 13.12 -12.21 15.67
N LEU A 7 12.84 -11.07 15.04
CA LEU A 7 13.84 -10.01 14.82
C LEU A 7 14.34 -9.33 16.11
N ASN A 8 13.48 -9.24 17.12
CA ASN A 8 13.85 -8.73 18.45
C ASN A 8 14.61 -9.77 19.30
N ALA A 9 14.52 -11.07 18.98
CA ALA A 9 15.29 -12.10 19.66
C ALA A 9 16.78 -12.11 19.24
N GLU A 10 17.08 -11.60 18.03
CA GLU A 10 18.44 -11.54 17.47
C GLU A 10 19.13 -10.18 17.69
N ARG A 11 18.42 -9.18 18.26
CA ARG A 11 18.93 -7.82 18.47
C ARG A 11 19.05 -7.47 19.94
N ASP A 12 20.21 -6.92 20.30
CA ASP A 12 20.49 -6.37 21.65
C ASP A 12 19.67 -5.08 21.93
N MET A 13 19.30 -4.34 20.87
CA MET A 13 18.36 -3.21 20.95
C MET A 13 16.95 -3.61 20.53
N LEU A 14 16.09 -3.79 21.53
CA LEU A 14 14.67 -4.09 21.37
C LEU A 14 13.95 -2.94 20.63
N ILE A 15 13.38 -3.24 19.46
CA ILE A 15 12.53 -2.30 18.74
C ILE A 15 11.19 -2.22 19.49
N ARG A 16 10.99 -1.13 20.23
CA ARG A 16 9.77 -0.88 20.99
C ARG A 16 8.63 -0.45 20.05
N ILE A 17 7.80 -1.40 19.63
CA ILE A 17 6.64 -1.12 18.77
C ILE A 17 5.52 -0.49 19.59
N ARG A 18 5.21 0.77 19.31
CA ARG A 18 3.95 1.40 19.72
C ARG A 18 2.88 1.03 18.71
N LYS A 19 2.03 0.05 19.03
CA LYS A 19 0.86 -0.28 18.22
C LYS A 19 -0.22 0.78 18.41
N VAL A 20 -0.09 1.91 17.72
CA VAL A 20 -1.20 2.85 17.61
C VAL A 20 -2.16 2.28 16.58
N LYS A 21 -3.19 1.55 17.04
CA LYS A 21 -4.16 0.84 16.19
C LYS A 21 -4.74 1.73 15.09
N TYR A 22 -5.03 2.98 15.42
CA TYR A 22 -5.56 3.98 14.49
C TYR A 22 -4.56 4.34 13.39
N LEU A 23 -3.35 4.77 13.77
CA LEU A 23 -2.30 5.15 12.82
C LEU A 23 -1.90 3.98 11.91
N ASN A 24 -1.81 2.77 12.47
CA ASN A 24 -1.50 1.59 11.70
C ASN A 24 -2.58 1.27 10.66
N THR A 25 -3.85 1.55 10.99
CA THR A 25 -4.96 1.35 10.03
C THR A 25 -4.85 2.32 8.85
N ILE A 26 -4.50 3.58 9.09
CA ILE A 26 -4.31 4.58 8.04
C ILE A 26 -3.13 4.20 7.13
N VAL A 27 -1.98 3.89 7.72
CA VAL A 27 -0.77 3.51 6.97
C VAL A 27 -1.02 2.27 6.11
N GLU A 28 -1.65 1.23 6.68
CA GLU A 28 -1.99 0.01 5.94
C GLU A 28 -3.05 0.24 4.85
N GLN A 29 -3.95 1.21 5.04
CA GLN A 29 -4.92 1.60 4.00
C GLN A 29 -4.24 2.34 2.85
N ASP A 30 -3.33 3.26 3.16
CA ASP A 30 -2.59 4.03 2.17
C ASP A 30 -1.66 3.14 1.33
N HIS A 31 -0.91 2.26 1.97
CA HIS A 31 -0.11 1.24 1.29
C HIS A 31 -0.96 0.35 0.37
N ARG A 32 -2.18 -0.04 0.80
CA ARG A 32 -3.11 -0.80 -0.04
C ARG A 32 -3.65 0.03 -1.20
N ALA A 33 -3.84 1.34 -1.04
CA ALA A 33 -4.26 2.22 -2.12
C ALA A 33 -3.17 2.31 -3.19
N ILE A 34 -1.91 2.52 -2.79
CA ILE A 34 -0.74 2.56 -3.68
C ILE A 34 -0.58 1.23 -4.43
N LYS A 35 -0.61 0.10 -3.72
CA LYS A 35 -0.50 -1.23 -4.35
C LYS A 35 -1.61 -1.49 -5.37
N ARG A 36 -2.86 -1.07 -5.10
CA ARG A 36 -3.98 -1.23 -6.05
C ARG A 36 -3.78 -0.46 -7.35
N VAL A 37 -3.10 0.70 -7.31
CA VAL A 37 -2.79 1.49 -8.50
C VAL A 37 -1.65 0.85 -9.28
N ILE A 38 -0.62 0.37 -8.58
CA ILE A 38 0.61 -0.15 -9.20
C ILE A 38 0.45 -1.59 -9.70
N SER A 39 -0.26 -2.46 -8.97
CA SER A 39 -0.45 -3.88 -9.34
C SER A 39 -0.90 -4.12 -10.79
N PRO A 40 -1.90 -3.42 -11.34
CA PRO A 40 -2.26 -3.59 -12.74
C PRO A 40 -1.18 -3.07 -13.69
N MET A 41 -0.34 -2.11 -13.28
CA MET A 41 0.72 -1.53 -14.12
C MET A 41 1.93 -2.45 -14.30
N ILE A 42 2.19 -3.37 -13.36
CA ILE A 42 3.39 -4.24 -13.35
C ILE A 42 3.45 -5.18 -14.57
N GLY A 43 2.30 -5.57 -15.14
CA GLY A 43 2.24 -6.46 -16.31
C GLY A 43 2.46 -5.77 -17.66
N PHE A 44 2.61 -4.44 -17.68
CA PHE A 44 2.76 -3.68 -18.92
C PHE A 44 4.23 -3.43 -19.25
N LYS A 45 4.57 -3.53 -20.54
CA LYS A 45 5.92 -3.24 -21.05
C LYS A 45 6.31 -1.76 -20.92
N ASP A 46 5.33 -0.85 -20.89
CA ASP A 46 5.55 0.61 -20.77
C ASP A 46 4.49 1.21 -19.83
N PHE A 47 4.94 2.05 -18.89
CA PHE A 47 4.11 2.80 -17.94
C PHE A 47 3.14 3.76 -18.61
N ARG A 48 3.51 4.34 -19.75
CA ARG A 48 2.65 5.25 -20.52
C ARG A 48 1.44 4.52 -21.08
N CYS A 49 1.67 3.33 -21.65
CA CYS A 49 0.59 2.47 -22.15
C CYS A 49 -0.33 2.02 -21.01
N ALA A 50 0.24 1.60 -19.87
CA ALA A 50 -0.53 1.23 -18.68
C ALA A 50 -1.38 2.41 -18.18
N GLY A 51 -0.81 3.62 -18.13
CA GLY A 51 -1.49 4.83 -17.71
C GLY A 51 -2.67 5.19 -18.59
N VAL A 52 -2.53 5.08 -19.91
CA VAL A 52 -3.63 5.34 -20.87
C VAL A 52 -4.77 4.33 -20.70
N ILE A 53 -4.45 3.04 -20.53
CA ILE A 53 -5.45 1.97 -20.38
C ILE A 53 -6.16 2.06 -19.02
N LEU A 54 -5.45 2.42 -17.96
CA LEU A 54 -5.99 2.47 -16.59
C LEU A 54 -6.55 3.85 -16.21
N SER A 55 -6.27 4.91 -16.97
CA SER A 55 -6.75 6.27 -16.69
C SER A 55 -8.29 6.34 -16.60
N PRO A 56 -9.07 5.77 -17.54
CA PRO A 56 -10.53 5.76 -17.44
C PRO A 56 -11.05 5.05 -16.19
N PHE A 57 -10.43 3.94 -15.77
CA PHE A 57 -10.79 3.20 -14.57
C PHE A 57 -10.48 3.98 -13.28
N ASN A 58 -9.35 4.68 -13.24
CA ASN A 58 -9.01 5.54 -12.13
C ASN A 58 -9.92 6.78 -12.06
N PHE A 59 -10.31 7.33 -13.21
CA PHE A 59 -11.22 8.47 -13.31
C PHE A 59 -12.62 8.16 -12.77
N THR A 60 -13.23 7.04 -13.19
CA THR A 60 -14.56 6.64 -12.67
C THR A 60 -14.55 6.38 -11.16
N ARG A 61 -13.45 5.83 -10.63
CA ARG A 61 -13.25 5.63 -9.19
C ARG A 61 -13.13 6.95 -8.42
N LEU A 62 -12.47 7.96 -9.00
CA LEU A 62 -12.39 9.30 -8.41
C LEU A 62 -13.75 9.99 -8.43
N LEU A 63 -14.53 9.86 -9.50
CA LEU A 63 -15.90 10.39 -9.60
C LEU A 63 -16.83 9.76 -8.55
N TYR A 64 -16.79 8.44 -8.39
CA TYR A 64 -17.59 7.75 -7.37
C TYR A 64 -17.18 8.13 -5.94
N LYS A 65 -15.93 8.56 -5.73
CA LYS A 65 -15.45 9.03 -4.42
C LYS A 65 -15.80 10.51 -4.15
N ALA A 66 -16.10 11.28 -5.19
CA ALA A 66 -16.45 12.70 -5.12
C ALA A 66 -17.96 12.96 -5.06
N SER A 67 -18.79 11.92 -5.28
CA SER A 67 -20.24 11.96 -5.22
C SER A 67 -20.76 11.45 -3.88
#